data_AF-A0A1N6I5H4-F1
#
_entry.id   AF-A0A1N6I5H4-F1
#
_cell.length_a   1.000
_cell.length_b   1.000
_cell.length_c   1.000
_cell.angle_alpha   90.00
_cell.angle_beta   90.00
_cell.angle_gamma   90.00
#
_symmetry.space_group_name_H-M   'P 1'
#
loop_
_entity.id
_entity.type
_entity.pdbx_description
1 polymer ?
#
loop_
_entity_poly.entity_id
_entity_poly.type
_entity_poly.pdbx_seq_one_letter_code
_entity_poly.pdbx_strand_id
1 'polypeptide(L)'
;MIRSCVDRLAGEGDTTISQVMAKTQVSGTHDIHFRDKRGNQQEATLSVKYATMTVCPPIGKQKKYPKQKLGIIFAEEKNPPEGRSPIIWKLVTNLPVATHADAVQKLVWYSRRWNIETFFKTLKTGCRIEDIRLATADRLANCIALCCVVSWRISWLTILQRQSSTTSPAAVFTDIERTLLDRSMPSNRQGTRRDIAFYMTAVARLGGYLDRSSDPLPGTTVLWRGFIRLADLVAGFQAANPDASSTCG
;
A
#
# COMPACT_ATOMS: atom_id res chain seq x y z
N MET A 1 4.83 -13.29 -7.74
CA MET A 1 6.08 -12.57 -8.05
C MET A 1 6.83 -12.28 -6.76
N ILE A 2 8.14 -12.51 -6.75
CA ILE A 2 9.00 -12.36 -5.57
C ILE A 2 10.26 -11.58 -5.95
N ARG A 3 10.84 -10.83 -5.00
CA ARG A 3 12.18 -10.26 -5.18
C ARG A 3 13.21 -11.29 -4.74
N SER A 4 14.19 -11.59 -5.59
CA SER A 4 15.30 -12.47 -5.23
C SER A 4 16.42 -11.67 -4.57
N CYS A 5 16.89 -12.16 -3.43
CA CYS A 5 18.09 -11.67 -2.76
C CYS A 5 19.29 -12.61 -2.94
N VAL A 6 19.09 -13.74 -3.62
CA VAL A 6 20.11 -14.78 -3.81
C VAL A 6 20.24 -15.06 -5.31
N ASP A 7 21.47 -15.18 -5.78
CA ASP A 7 21.73 -15.63 -7.14
C ASP A 7 21.53 -17.15 -7.21
N ARG A 8 20.62 -17.59 -8.08
CA ARG A 8 20.25 -19.02 -8.18
C ARG A 8 20.87 -19.61 -9.43
N LEU A 9 21.15 -20.91 -9.35
CA LEU A 9 21.49 -21.69 -10.53
C LEU A 9 20.33 -21.67 -11.53
N ALA A 10 20.66 -21.61 -12.81
CA ALA A 10 19.74 -21.58 -13.93
C ALA A 10 20.19 -22.55 -15.02
N GLY A 11 19.34 -22.76 -16.03
CA GLY A 11 19.56 -23.75 -17.08
C GLY A 11 19.58 -25.16 -16.49
N GLU A 12 20.63 -25.90 -16.79
CA GLU A 12 20.83 -27.23 -16.23
C GLU A 12 21.56 -27.22 -14.88
N GLY A 13 21.96 -26.06 -14.39
CA GLY A 13 22.76 -25.88 -13.17
C GLY A 13 24.21 -25.45 -13.46
N ASP A 14 24.51 -25.16 -14.71
CA ASP A 14 25.79 -24.75 -15.28
C ASP A 14 25.99 -23.22 -15.31
N THR A 15 24.93 -22.45 -15.06
CA THR A 15 24.97 -20.99 -15.01
C THR A 15 24.13 -20.45 -13.86
N THR A 16 24.17 -19.13 -13.64
CA THR A 16 23.31 -18.44 -12.67
C THR A 16 22.37 -17.45 -13.35
N ILE A 17 21.29 -17.09 -12.65
CA ILE A 17 20.39 -16.03 -13.09
C ILE A 17 21.18 -14.76 -13.41
N SER A 18 22.10 -14.35 -12.54
CA SER A 18 22.87 -13.12 -12.74
C SER A 18 23.78 -13.19 -13.97
N GLN A 19 24.39 -14.34 -14.26
CA GLN A 19 25.21 -14.53 -15.47
C GLN A 19 24.38 -14.43 -16.76
N VAL A 20 23.19 -15.05 -16.79
CA VAL A 20 22.28 -14.96 -17.94
C VAL A 20 21.79 -13.51 -18.12
N MET A 21 21.40 -12.85 -17.03
CA MET A 21 20.91 -11.47 -17.07
C MET A 21 22.01 -10.45 -17.40
N ALA A 22 23.28 -10.74 -17.08
CA ALA A 22 24.41 -9.89 -17.47
C ALA A 22 24.55 -9.82 -19.00
N LYS A 23 24.37 -10.96 -19.69
CA LYS A 23 24.43 -11.07 -21.16
C LYS A 23 23.14 -10.63 -21.86
N THR A 24 22.04 -10.48 -21.11
CA THR A 24 20.74 -10.09 -21.65
C THR A 24 20.74 -8.60 -22.01
N GLN A 25 20.27 -8.27 -23.21
CA GLN A 25 20.14 -6.89 -23.68
C GLN A 25 19.04 -6.14 -22.91
N VAL A 26 19.25 -4.83 -22.72
CA VAL A 26 18.22 -3.94 -22.16
C VAL A 26 17.07 -3.83 -23.16
N SER A 27 15.85 -4.08 -22.70
CA SER A 27 14.65 -4.00 -23.55
C SER A 27 14.03 -2.61 -23.61
N GLY A 28 14.34 -1.75 -22.64
CA GLY A 28 13.85 -0.39 -22.56
C GLY A 28 14.02 0.19 -21.15
N THR A 29 13.32 1.28 -20.87
CA THR A 29 13.34 1.97 -19.58
C THR A 29 11.95 2.11 -18.98
N HIS A 30 11.88 2.28 -17.66
CA HIS A 30 10.64 2.56 -16.95
C HIS A 30 10.86 3.55 -15.82
N ASP A 31 10.10 4.65 -15.82
CA ASP A 31 10.17 5.66 -14.78
C ASP A 31 9.28 5.29 -13.60
N ILE A 32 9.82 5.45 -12.40
CA ILE A 32 9.11 5.26 -11.15
C ILE A 32 9.13 6.54 -10.33
N HIS A 33 7.99 6.83 -9.71
CA HIS A 33 7.81 7.95 -8.80
C HIS A 33 7.58 7.43 -7.39
N PHE A 34 8.32 7.95 -6.42
CA PHE A 34 8.21 7.54 -5.03
C PHE A 34 8.51 8.71 -4.10
N ARG A 35 8.36 8.50 -2.79
CA ARG A 35 8.74 9.47 -1.78
C ARG A 35 9.89 8.94 -0.94
N ASP A 36 10.85 9.81 -0.63
CA ASP A 36 11.91 9.49 0.31
C ASP A 36 11.39 9.44 1.76
N LYS A 37 12.29 9.15 2.72
CA LYS A 37 11.95 9.11 4.15
C LYS A 37 11.49 10.48 4.70
N ARG A 38 11.85 11.58 4.04
CA ARG A 38 11.46 12.96 4.41
C ARG A 38 10.14 13.37 3.75
N GLY A 39 9.59 12.54 2.86
CA GLY A 39 8.35 12.78 2.14
C GLY A 39 8.52 13.55 0.83
N ASN A 40 9.76 13.83 0.40
CA ASN A 40 10.05 14.51 -0.85
C ASN A 40 9.74 13.60 -2.04
N GLN A 41 9.15 14.17 -3.08
CA GLN A 41 8.96 13.48 -4.36
C GLN A 41 10.33 13.12 -4.96
N GLN A 42 10.44 11.91 -5.47
CA GLN A 42 11.63 11.38 -6.12
C GLN A 42 11.19 10.68 -7.40
N GLU A 43 12.03 10.78 -8.41
CA GLU A 43 11.88 10.08 -9.69
C GLU A 43 13.14 9.27 -9.96
N ALA A 44 12.97 8.09 -10.57
CA ALA A 44 14.08 7.26 -11.01
C ALA A 44 13.72 6.54 -12.31
N THR A 45 14.62 6.59 -13.29
CA THR A 45 14.50 5.84 -14.54
C THR A 45 15.21 4.50 -14.40
N LEU A 46 14.48 3.39 -14.53
CA LEU A 46 15.03 2.05 -14.44
C LEU A 46 15.31 1.49 -15.84
N SER A 47 16.52 0.98 -16.09
CA SER A 47 16.79 0.09 -17.22
C SER A 47 16.19 -1.27 -16.95
N VAL A 48 15.44 -1.81 -17.92
CA VAL A 48 14.73 -3.08 -17.77
C VAL A 48 15.35 -4.16 -18.65
N LYS A 49 15.68 -5.29 -18.05
CA LYS A 49 16.04 -6.54 -18.72
C LYS A 49 15.05 -7.63 -18.28
N TYR A 50 14.69 -8.53 -19.19
CA TYR A 50 13.90 -9.70 -18.83
C TYR A 50 14.32 -10.92 -19.64
N ALA A 51 14.14 -12.09 -19.05
CA ALA A 51 14.37 -13.37 -19.73
C ALA A 51 13.48 -14.45 -19.09
N THR A 52 13.11 -15.45 -19.87
CA THR A 52 12.51 -16.68 -19.34
C THR A 52 13.57 -17.77 -19.31
N MET A 53 13.76 -18.41 -18.16
CA MET A 53 14.77 -19.46 -18.00
C MET A 53 14.33 -20.53 -17.02
N THR A 54 14.96 -21.70 -17.11
CA THR A 54 14.85 -22.74 -16.08
C THR A 54 15.66 -22.33 -14.87
N VAL A 55 15.06 -22.31 -13.69
CA VAL A 55 15.68 -21.95 -12.40
C VAL A 55 15.72 -23.17 -11.51
N CYS A 56 16.87 -23.46 -10.94
CA CYS A 56 17.04 -24.58 -10.01
C CYS A 56 16.54 -24.19 -8.60
N PRO A 57 16.02 -25.17 -7.84
CA PRO A 57 15.79 -24.98 -6.41
C PRO A 57 17.09 -24.63 -5.66
N PRO A 58 16.99 -24.12 -4.42
CA PRO A 58 18.15 -24.01 -3.54
C PRO A 58 18.93 -25.33 -3.49
N ILE A 59 20.26 -25.26 -3.44
CA ILE A 59 21.16 -26.43 -3.54
C ILE A 59 20.72 -27.58 -2.61
N GLY A 60 20.49 -27.29 -1.33
CA GLY A 60 20.04 -28.29 -0.35
C GLY A 60 18.63 -28.85 -0.56
N LYS A 61 17.88 -28.33 -1.54
CA LYS A 61 16.49 -28.70 -1.85
C LYS A 61 16.32 -29.31 -3.25
N GLN A 62 17.39 -29.43 -4.04
CA GLN A 62 17.32 -29.93 -5.43
C GLN A 62 16.87 -31.40 -5.54
N LYS A 63 17.15 -32.23 -4.53
CA LYS A 63 16.64 -33.61 -4.49
C LYS A 63 15.12 -33.70 -4.28
N LYS A 64 14.52 -32.67 -3.66
CA LYS A 64 13.11 -32.68 -3.23
C LYS A 64 12.19 -31.92 -4.18
N TYR A 65 12.70 -30.93 -4.91
CA TYR A 65 11.89 -30.07 -5.76
C TYR A 65 12.45 -30.03 -7.18
N PRO A 66 11.59 -29.98 -8.21
CA PRO A 66 12.04 -29.90 -9.59
C PRO A 66 12.52 -28.49 -9.96
N LYS A 67 13.31 -28.40 -11.03
CA LYS A 67 13.62 -27.13 -11.70
C LYS A 67 12.32 -26.50 -12.23
N GLN A 68 12.25 -25.17 -12.29
CA GLN A 68 11.04 -24.45 -12.73
C GLN A 68 11.36 -23.45 -13.84
N LYS A 69 10.54 -23.40 -14.88
CA LYS A 69 10.62 -22.35 -15.90
C LYS A 69 9.98 -21.07 -15.36
N LEU A 70 10.77 -20.02 -15.19
CA LEU A 70 10.36 -18.77 -14.55
C LEU A 70 10.78 -17.56 -15.40
N GLY A 71 9.98 -16.51 -15.33
CA GLY A 71 10.33 -15.18 -15.83
C GLY A 71 11.20 -14.44 -14.81
N ILE A 72 12.29 -13.88 -15.29
CA ILE A 72 13.22 -13.05 -14.52
C ILE A 72 13.16 -11.63 -15.08
N ILE A 73 13.05 -10.64 -14.19
CA ILE A 73 13.09 -9.22 -14.55
C ILE A 73 14.16 -8.55 -13.69
N PHE A 74 15.14 -7.91 -14.32
CA PHE A 74 16.10 -7.03 -13.65
C PHE A 74 15.76 -5.60 -14.04
N ALA A 75 15.46 -4.77 -13.04
CA ALA A 75 15.28 -3.34 -13.20
C ALA A 75 16.31 -2.62 -12.33
N GLU A 76 17.17 -1.84 -12.98
CA GLU A 76 18.29 -1.15 -12.34
C GLU A 76 18.27 0.33 -12.71
N GLU A 77 18.39 1.18 -11.70
CA GLU A 77 18.35 2.61 -11.86
C GLU A 77 19.49 3.15 -12.72
N LYS A 78 19.14 3.95 -13.73
CA LYS A 78 20.09 4.72 -14.53
C LYS A 78 20.50 5.97 -13.76
N ASN A 79 21.81 6.27 -13.78
CA ASN A 79 22.37 7.49 -13.21
C ASN A 79 21.87 7.75 -11.77
N PRO A 80 22.10 6.82 -10.83
CA PRO A 80 21.58 6.97 -9.47
C PRO A 80 22.13 8.24 -8.81
N PRO A 81 21.31 9.01 -8.08
CA PRO A 81 21.72 10.26 -7.48
C PRO A 81 22.72 10.05 -6.34
N GLU A 82 23.61 11.00 -6.14
CA GLU A 82 24.52 11.03 -4.99
C GLU A 82 23.73 11.09 -3.68
N GLY A 83 24.12 10.28 -2.69
CA GLY A 83 23.51 10.28 -1.35
C GLY A 83 22.43 9.23 -1.11
N ARG A 84 22.10 8.37 -2.09
CA ARG A 84 21.32 7.13 -1.82
C ARG A 84 21.78 5.95 -2.65
N SER A 85 21.55 4.75 -2.14
CA SER A 85 21.79 3.52 -2.90
C SER A 85 20.89 3.45 -4.15
N PRO A 86 21.40 2.90 -5.26
CA PRO A 86 20.63 2.72 -6.48
C PRO A 86 19.45 1.75 -6.27
N ILE A 87 18.37 1.98 -7.00
CA ILE A 87 17.24 1.06 -7.02
C ILE A 87 17.57 -0.13 -7.91
N ILE A 88 17.64 -1.31 -7.31
CA ILE A 88 17.90 -2.58 -8.01
C ILE A 88 16.82 -3.59 -7.63
N TRP A 89 15.94 -3.92 -8.57
CA TRP A 89 14.91 -4.94 -8.44
C TRP A 89 15.24 -6.16 -9.30
N LYS A 90 15.50 -7.28 -8.64
CA LYS A 90 15.65 -8.61 -9.25
C LYS A 90 14.40 -9.41 -8.95
N LEU A 91 13.45 -9.45 -9.88
CA LEU A 91 12.16 -10.09 -9.69
C LEU A 91 12.10 -11.45 -10.38
N VAL A 92 11.45 -12.40 -9.72
CA VAL A 92 11.18 -13.74 -10.21
C VAL A 92 9.67 -13.95 -10.21
N THR A 93 9.14 -14.45 -11.32
CA THR A 93 7.71 -14.66 -11.50
C THR A 93 7.43 -15.93 -12.30
N ASN A 94 6.34 -16.61 -11.97
CA ASN A 94 5.78 -17.70 -12.77
C ASN A 94 4.78 -17.19 -13.82
N LEU A 95 4.53 -15.88 -13.87
CA LEU A 95 3.69 -15.26 -14.88
C LEU A 95 4.50 -15.03 -16.17
N PRO A 96 3.88 -15.13 -17.36
CA PRO A 96 4.56 -14.87 -18.63
C PRO A 96 5.16 -13.46 -18.71
N VAL A 97 6.35 -13.37 -19.29
CA VAL A 97 7.06 -12.12 -19.60
C VAL A 97 7.68 -12.26 -20.99
N ALA A 98 6.94 -11.87 -22.02
CA ALA A 98 7.37 -11.98 -23.42
C ALA A 98 7.86 -10.63 -23.97
N THR A 99 7.29 -9.54 -23.49
CA THR A 99 7.54 -8.18 -23.99
C THR A 99 8.08 -7.25 -22.90
N HIS A 100 8.66 -6.11 -23.33
CA HIS A 100 9.00 -5.03 -22.41
C HIS A 100 7.78 -4.54 -21.62
N ALA A 101 6.63 -4.40 -22.29
CA ALA A 101 5.37 -4.01 -21.66
C ALA A 101 4.94 -5.00 -20.56
N ASP A 102 5.12 -6.30 -20.79
CA ASP A 102 4.89 -7.30 -19.75
C ASP A 102 5.80 -7.05 -18.55
N ALA A 103 7.11 -6.89 -18.77
CA ALA A 103 8.06 -6.68 -17.69
C ALA A 103 7.69 -5.42 -16.87
N VAL A 104 7.36 -4.32 -17.53
CA VAL A 104 6.91 -3.07 -16.91
C VAL A 104 5.64 -3.28 -16.08
N GLN A 105 4.64 -4.00 -16.60
CA GLN A 105 3.43 -4.31 -15.84
C GLN A 105 3.75 -5.02 -14.52
N LYS A 106 4.70 -5.97 -14.53
CA LYS A 106 5.11 -6.68 -13.32
C LYS A 106 5.88 -5.75 -12.37
N LEU A 107 6.70 -4.82 -12.88
CA LEU A 107 7.32 -3.77 -12.05
C LEU A 107 6.27 -2.88 -11.38
N VAL A 108 5.22 -2.47 -12.11
CA VAL A 108 4.09 -1.70 -11.56
C VAL A 108 3.32 -2.48 -10.50
N TRP A 109 3.17 -3.79 -10.64
CA TRP A 109 2.59 -4.61 -9.58
C TRP A 109 3.52 -4.71 -8.36
N TYR A 110 4.83 -4.83 -8.59
CA TYR A 110 5.80 -4.93 -7.51
C TYR A 110 5.91 -3.64 -6.71
N SER A 111 5.82 -2.48 -7.36
CA SER A 111 5.86 -1.18 -6.66
C SER A 111 4.71 -1.03 -5.64
N ARG A 112 3.58 -1.70 -5.85
CA ARG A 112 2.45 -1.75 -4.90
C ARG A 112 2.71 -2.60 -3.65
N ARG A 113 3.82 -3.36 -3.59
CA ARG A 113 4.17 -4.18 -2.41
C ARG A 113 4.20 -3.35 -1.12
N TRP A 114 4.59 -2.08 -1.19
CA TRP A 114 4.67 -1.17 -0.04
C TRP A 114 3.31 -0.95 0.67
N ASN A 115 2.19 -1.22 -0.01
CA ASN A 115 0.86 -1.10 0.60
C ASN A 115 0.71 -1.99 1.85
N ILE A 116 1.35 -3.17 1.89
CA ILE A 116 1.32 -4.04 3.07
C ILE A 116 2.02 -3.40 4.27
N GLU A 117 3.07 -2.60 4.05
CA GLU A 117 3.81 -1.92 5.11
C GLU A 117 2.96 -0.78 5.69
N THR A 118 2.15 -0.13 4.87
CA THR A 118 1.17 0.87 5.32
C THR A 118 0.07 0.22 6.19
N PHE A 119 -0.36 -0.99 5.82
CA PHE A 119 -1.28 -1.79 6.64
C PHE A 119 -0.66 -2.14 8.01
N PHE A 120 0.56 -2.68 8.04
CA PHE A 120 1.24 -2.99 9.29
C PHE A 120 1.57 -1.75 10.13
N LYS A 121 1.85 -0.60 9.51
CA LYS A 121 2.00 0.67 10.22
C LYS A 121 0.70 1.08 10.91
N THR A 122 -0.45 0.86 10.27
CA THR A 122 -1.76 1.16 10.87
C THR A 122 -2.03 0.24 12.07
N LEU A 123 -1.71 -1.05 11.96
CA LEU A 123 -1.79 -1.99 13.08
C LEU A 123 -0.88 -1.59 14.25
N LYS A 124 0.40 -1.34 13.98
CA LYS A 124 1.40 -1.09 15.04
C LYS A 124 1.26 0.29 15.67
N THR A 125 1.14 1.34 14.85
CA THR A 125 1.12 2.73 15.36
C THR A 125 -0.30 3.24 15.61
N GLY A 126 -1.27 2.82 14.80
CA GLY A 126 -2.68 3.20 14.96
C GLY A 126 -3.36 2.38 16.06
N CYS A 127 -3.53 1.08 15.82
CA CYS A 127 -4.16 0.17 16.79
C CYS A 127 -3.30 -0.13 18.02
N ARG A 128 -2.00 0.21 17.98
CA ARG A 128 -1.05 -0.04 19.09
C ARG A 128 -1.03 -1.50 19.54
N ILE A 129 -1.08 -2.44 18.60
CA ILE A 129 -1.16 -3.87 18.93
C ILE A 129 0.02 -4.37 19.78
N GLU A 130 1.17 -3.70 19.73
CA GLU A 130 2.37 -4.04 20.52
C GLU A 130 2.25 -3.58 21.99
N ASP A 131 1.32 -2.66 22.29
CA ASP A 131 1.05 -2.15 23.64
C ASP A 131 -0.06 -2.93 24.37
N ILE A 132 -0.77 -3.82 23.66
CA ILE A 132 -1.91 -4.56 24.22
C ILE A 132 -1.40 -5.62 25.22
N ARG A 133 -1.89 -5.54 26.47
CA ARG A 133 -1.51 -6.44 27.58
C ARG A 133 -2.64 -7.38 28.00
N LEU A 134 -3.23 -8.09 27.05
CA LEU A 134 -4.25 -9.11 27.36
C LEU A 134 -3.61 -10.36 27.97
N ALA A 135 -4.26 -10.93 28.99
CA ALA A 135 -3.69 -11.98 29.83
C ALA A 135 -3.46 -13.33 29.13
N THR A 136 -4.17 -13.62 28.04
CA THR A 136 -4.07 -14.91 27.33
C THR A 136 -3.80 -14.72 25.84
N ALA A 137 -3.13 -15.71 25.24
CA ALA A 137 -2.83 -15.72 23.80
C ALA A 137 -4.11 -15.65 22.95
N ASP A 138 -5.18 -16.36 23.32
CA ASP A 138 -6.44 -16.36 22.57
C ASP A 138 -7.13 -14.99 22.59
N ARG A 139 -7.13 -14.32 23.75
CA ARG A 139 -7.69 -12.96 23.87
C ARG A 139 -6.87 -11.97 23.04
N LEU A 140 -5.54 -12.09 23.07
CA LEU A 140 -4.66 -11.27 22.25
C LEU A 140 -4.90 -11.52 20.76
N ALA A 141 -5.01 -12.78 20.33
CA ALA A 141 -5.28 -13.15 18.94
C ALA A 141 -6.61 -12.56 18.44
N ASN A 142 -7.69 -12.68 19.24
CA ASN A 142 -9.00 -12.12 18.90
C ASN A 142 -8.95 -10.59 18.79
N CYS A 143 -8.24 -9.92 19.70
CA CYS A 143 -8.07 -8.47 19.64
C CYS A 143 -7.28 -8.03 18.39
N ILE A 144 -6.17 -8.71 18.08
CA ILE A 144 -5.39 -8.46 16.86
C ILE A 144 -6.24 -8.71 15.60
N ALA A 145 -7.08 -9.74 15.59
CA ALA A 145 -7.97 -10.01 14.46
C ALA A 145 -8.94 -8.85 14.20
N LEU A 146 -9.53 -8.27 15.26
CA LEU A 146 -10.35 -7.06 15.14
C LEU A 146 -9.53 -5.87 14.62
N CYS A 147 -8.33 -5.65 15.16
CA CYS A 147 -7.42 -4.60 14.69
C CYS A 147 -7.06 -4.76 13.21
N CYS A 148 -6.94 -5.99 12.70
CA CYS A 148 -6.71 -6.28 11.28
C CYS A 148 -7.87 -5.80 10.41
N VAL A 149 -9.13 -6.03 10.81
CA VAL A 149 -10.31 -5.57 10.07
C VAL A 149 -10.34 -4.04 10.00
N VAL A 150 -10.12 -3.35 11.13
CA VAL A 150 -10.12 -1.89 11.18
C VAL A 150 -8.95 -1.30 10.37
N SER A 151 -7.75 -1.88 10.52
CA SER A 151 -6.56 -1.44 9.78
C SER A 151 -6.71 -1.64 8.27
N TRP A 152 -7.35 -2.73 7.85
CA TRP A 152 -7.67 -2.99 6.45
C TRP A 152 -8.64 -1.93 5.93
N ARG A 153 -9.73 -1.63 6.66
CA ARG A 153 -10.71 -0.61 6.27
C ARG A 153 -10.04 0.75 6.06
N ILE A 154 -9.20 1.20 6.99
CA ILE A 154 -8.50 2.49 6.87
C ILE A 154 -7.51 2.49 5.70
N SER A 155 -6.78 1.38 5.50
CA SER A 155 -5.86 1.24 4.37
C SER A 155 -6.61 1.29 3.04
N TRP A 156 -7.74 0.58 2.94
CA TRP A 156 -8.61 0.58 1.76
C TRP A 156 -9.18 1.95 1.45
N LEU A 157 -9.70 2.67 2.46
CA LEU A 157 -10.22 4.03 2.28
C LEU A 157 -9.14 5.01 1.83
N THR A 158 -7.90 4.86 2.31
CA THR A 158 -6.76 5.66 1.85
C THR A 158 -6.46 5.42 0.37
N ILE A 159 -6.60 4.18 -0.11
CA ILE A 159 -6.44 3.84 -1.53
C ILE A 159 -7.61 4.40 -2.34
N LEU A 160 -8.83 4.26 -1.82
CA LEU A 160 -10.05 4.70 -2.48
C LEU A 160 -10.08 6.22 -2.68
N GLN A 161 -9.57 7.00 -1.72
CA GLN A 161 -9.40 8.46 -1.88
C GLN A 161 -8.47 8.85 -3.03
N ARG A 162 -7.46 8.03 -3.33
CA ARG A 162 -6.45 8.31 -4.37
C ARG A 162 -6.92 7.93 -5.77
N GLN A 163 -7.90 7.05 -5.85
CA GLN A 163 -8.54 6.69 -7.11
C GLN A 163 -9.70 7.67 -7.30
N SER A 164 -9.84 8.28 -8.47
CA SER A 164 -10.99 9.15 -8.77
C SER A 164 -12.27 8.31 -8.74
N SER A 165 -12.86 8.13 -7.55
CA SER A 165 -13.95 7.19 -7.33
C SER A 165 -15.28 7.88 -7.62
N THR A 166 -16.09 7.27 -8.49
CA THR A 166 -17.51 7.60 -8.67
C THR A 166 -18.39 7.02 -7.54
N THR A 167 -17.78 6.33 -6.59
CA THR A 167 -18.47 5.71 -5.45
C THR A 167 -19.19 6.74 -4.61
N SER A 168 -20.46 6.46 -4.30
CA SER A 168 -21.27 7.31 -3.43
C SER A 168 -20.69 7.32 -2.01
N PRO A 169 -20.56 8.49 -1.35
CA PRO A 169 -20.17 8.57 0.06
C PRO A 169 -21.03 7.72 1.00
N ALA A 170 -22.29 7.45 0.62
CA ALA A 170 -23.19 6.61 1.40
C ALA A 170 -22.78 5.15 1.49
N ALA A 171 -21.89 4.69 0.61
CA ALA A 171 -21.31 3.35 0.72
C ALA A 171 -20.24 3.25 1.84
N VAL A 172 -19.74 4.39 2.34
CA VAL A 172 -18.63 4.43 3.32
C VAL A 172 -19.09 5.00 4.65
N PHE A 173 -19.86 6.09 4.62
CA PHE A 173 -20.27 6.87 5.78
C PHE A 173 -21.78 6.79 5.97
N THR A 174 -22.23 6.67 7.21
CA THR A 174 -23.64 6.79 7.60
C THR A 174 -24.15 8.24 7.49
N ASP A 175 -25.46 8.46 7.54
CA ASP A 175 -26.05 9.80 7.53
C ASP A 175 -25.59 10.67 8.71
N ILE A 176 -25.48 10.07 9.90
CA ILE A 176 -24.98 10.76 11.10
C ILE A 176 -23.53 11.18 10.89
N GLU A 177 -22.68 10.26 10.42
CA GLU A 177 -21.27 10.57 10.14
C GLU A 177 -21.14 11.68 9.09
N ARG A 178 -21.89 11.62 7.98
CA ARG A 178 -21.88 12.67 6.96
C ARG A 178 -22.27 14.03 7.53
N THR A 179 -23.34 14.07 8.31
CA THR A 179 -23.83 15.29 8.95
C THR A 179 -22.80 15.90 9.90
N LEU A 180 -22.18 15.07 10.75
CA LEU A 180 -21.14 15.53 11.68
C LEU A 180 -19.90 16.01 10.93
N LEU A 181 -19.49 15.30 9.88
CA LEU A 181 -18.35 15.68 9.05
C LEU A 181 -18.61 17.00 8.31
N ASP A 182 -19.78 17.18 7.70
CA ASP A 182 -20.18 18.45 7.07
C ASP A 182 -20.11 19.62 8.05
N ARG A 183 -20.61 19.44 9.28
CA ARG A 183 -20.57 20.47 10.34
C ARG A 183 -19.17 20.74 10.87
N SER A 184 -18.26 19.76 10.81
CA SER A 184 -16.87 19.92 11.24
C SER A 184 -16.01 20.70 10.25
N MET A 185 -16.47 20.85 9.01
CA MET A 185 -15.71 21.52 7.96
C MET A 185 -15.86 23.05 8.06
N PRO A 186 -14.78 23.80 7.75
CA PRO A 186 -14.82 25.27 7.78
C PRO A 186 -15.79 25.83 6.75
N SER A 187 -16.34 27.02 7.02
CA SER A 187 -17.38 27.65 6.19
C SER A 187 -16.98 27.82 4.72
N ASN A 188 -15.69 28.07 4.44
CA ASN A 188 -15.17 28.19 3.07
C ASN A 188 -15.21 26.88 2.26
N ARG A 189 -15.47 25.73 2.89
CA ARG A 189 -15.62 24.42 2.25
C ARG A 189 -17.09 24.01 2.06
N GLN A 190 -18.05 24.85 2.49
CA GLN A 190 -19.48 24.53 2.34
C GLN A 190 -19.96 24.45 0.88
N GLY A 191 -19.23 25.06 -0.07
CA GLY A 191 -19.51 24.94 -1.51
C GLY A 191 -18.86 23.73 -2.18
N THR A 192 -18.04 22.94 -1.47
CA THR A 192 -17.34 21.80 -2.06
C THR A 192 -18.30 20.65 -2.35
N ARG A 193 -18.05 19.89 -3.44
CA ARG A 193 -18.81 18.67 -3.75
C ARG A 193 -18.62 17.65 -2.62
N ARG A 194 -19.72 17.04 -2.16
CA ARG A 194 -19.72 16.00 -1.12
C ARG A 194 -19.41 14.65 -1.75
N ASP A 195 -18.20 14.48 -2.22
CA ASP A 195 -17.68 13.19 -2.69
C ASP A 195 -16.85 12.50 -1.58
N ILE A 196 -16.33 11.30 -1.86
CA ILE A 196 -15.53 10.58 -0.88
C ILE A 196 -14.24 11.35 -0.54
N ALA A 197 -13.64 12.06 -1.49
CA ALA A 197 -12.42 12.82 -1.22
C ALA A 197 -12.69 13.95 -0.20
N PHE A 198 -13.84 14.60 -0.28
CA PHE A 198 -14.32 15.57 0.71
C PHE A 198 -14.44 14.94 2.10
N TYR A 199 -15.21 13.84 2.24
CA TYR A 199 -15.43 13.23 3.55
C TYR A 199 -14.15 12.62 4.14
N MET A 200 -13.29 12.04 3.32
CA MET A 200 -11.97 11.56 3.75
C MET A 200 -11.08 12.71 4.25
N THR A 201 -11.16 13.87 3.61
CA THR A 201 -10.46 15.08 4.07
C THR A 201 -11.04 15.59 5.40
N ALA A 202 -12.37 15.60 5.54
CA ALA A 202 -13.04 15.97 6.78
C ALA A 202 -12.62 15.05 7.95
N VAL A 203 -12.62 13.74 7.73
CA VAL A 203 -12.10 12.76 8.71
C VAL A 203 -10.64 13.06 9.05
N ALA A 204 -9.78 13.25 8.04
CA ALA A 204 -8.37 13.54 8.29
C ALA A 204 -8.17 14.81 9.12
N ARG A 205 -8.98 15.85 8.89
CA ARG A 205 -8.93 17.11 9.66
C ARG A 205 -9.29 16.89 11.13
N LEU A 206 -10.28 16.06 11.44
CA LEU A 206 -10.56 15.64 12.83
C LEU A 206 -9.34 14.95 13.47
N GLY A 207 -8.51 14.28 12.67
CA GLY A 207 -7.26 13.66 13.09
C GLY A 207 -6.02 14.56 13.09
N GLY A 208 -6.19 15.86 12.83
CA GLY A 208 -5.12 16.86 12.85
C GLY A 208 -4.47 17.16 11.48
N TYR A 209 -5.06 16.73 10.37
CA TYR A 209 -4.63 17.15 9.03
C TYR A 209 -4.99 18.63 8.79
N LEU A 210 -4.02 19.42 8.31
CA LEU A 210 -4.20 20.87 8.17
C LEU A 210 -4.88 21.26 6.86
N ASP A 211 -4.76 20.44 5.81
CA ASP A 211 -5.39 20.63 4.51
C ASP A 211 -4.95 21.95 3.83
N ARG A 212 -3.63 22.16 3.80
CA ARG A 212 -2.98 23.24 3.04
C ARG A 212 -2.85 22.84 1.57
N SER A 213 -2.76 23.83 0.67
CA SER A 213 -2.67 23.57 -0.78
C SER A 213 -1.47 22.72 -1.20
N SER A 214 -0.37 22.75 -0.43
CA SER A 214 0.84 21.94 -0.67
C SER A 214 0.84 20.61 0.09
N ASP A 215 -0.13 20.37 0.96
CA ASP A 215 -0.16 19.15 1.77
C ASP A 215 -0.46 17.96 0.86
N PRO A 216 0.24 16.82 1.05
CA PRO A 216 -0.11 15.60 0.35
C PRO A 216 -1.44 15.05 0.86
N LEU A 217 -2.08 14.22 0.03
CA LEU A 217 -3.29 13.50 0.44
C LEU A 217 -3.11 12.83 1.82
N PRO A 218 -4.16 12.85 2.67
CA PRO A 218 -4.11 12.27 4.01
C PRO A 218 -3.51 10.87 4.08
N GLY A 219 -2.60 10.69 5.04
CA GLY A 219 -2.03 9.38 5.37
C GLY A 219 -2.88 8.60 6.37
N THR A 220 -2.59 7.31 6.51
CA THR A 220 -3.33 6.43 7.44
C THR A 220 -3.32 6.90 8.89
N THR A 221 -2.27 7.60 9.33
CA THR A 221 -2.18 8.10 10.72
C THR A 221 -3.24 9.14 11.05
N VAL A 222 -3.41 10.17 10.21
CA VAL A 222 -4.43 11.21 10.43
C VAL A 222 -5.83 10.66 10.20
N LEU A 223 -6.00 9.73 9.25
CA LEU A 223 -7.27 9.05 9.04
C LEU A 223 -7.66 8.19 10.25
N TRP A 224 -6.74 7.40 10.80
CA TRP A 224 -6.96 6.61 12.02
C TRP A 224 -7.44 7.49 13.18
N ARG A 225 -6.69 8.57 13.48
CA ARG A 225 -7.07 9.52 14.54
C ARG A 225 -8.42 10.16 14.27
N GLY A 226 -8.67 10.51 13.02
CA GLY A 226 -9.93 11.08 12.56
C GLY A 226 -11.12 10.15 12.77
N PHE A 227 -10.98 8.87 12.43
CA PHE A 227 -12.04 7.86 12.64
C PHE A 227 -12.33 7.62 14.12
N ILE A 228 -11.30 7.59 14.98
CA ILE A 228 -11.53 7.54 16.44
C ILE A 228 -12.32 8.76 16.87
N ARG A 229 -11.89 9.96 16.47
CA ARG A 229 -12.57 11.20 16.85
C ARG A 229 -14.01 11.26 16.33
N LEU A 230 -14.25 10.78 15.12
CA LEU A 230 -15.59 10.69 14.55
C LEU A 230 -16.48 9.72 15.34
N ALA A 231 -15.95 8.55 15.74
CA ALA A 231 -16.69 7.60 16.56
C ALA A 231 -17.11 8.22 17.90
N ASP A 232 -16.22 8.98 18.56
CA ASP A 232 -16.56 9.71 19.79
C ASP A 232 -17.68 10.74 19.56
N LEU A 233 -17.63 11.48 18.44
CA LEU A 233 -18.65 12.47 18.08
C LEU A 233 -20.00 11.82 17.79
N VAL A 234 -20.01 10.67 17.10
CA VAL A 234 -21.23 9.89 16.84
C VAL A 234 -21.84 9.41 18.15
N ALA A 235 -21.03 8.84 19.05
CA ALA A 235 -21.50 8.38 20.36
C ALA A 235 -22.10 9.53 21.18
N GLY A 236 -21.43 10.69 21.23
CA GLY A 236 -21.96 11.87 21.90
C GLY A 236 -23.25 12.41 21.26
N PHE A 237 -23.34 12.42 19.93
CA PHE A 237 -24.54 12.84 19.21
C PHE A 237 -25.73 11.92 19.50
N GLN A 238 -25.52 10.60 19.50
CA GLN A 238 -26.55 9.61 19.81
C GLN A 238 -27.00 9.69 21.27
N ALA A 239 -26.07 9.87 22.21
CA ALA A 239 -26.41 10.07 23.62
C ALA A 239 -27.26 11.32 23.86
N ALA A 240 -27.02 12.40 23.10
CA ALA A 240 -27.82 13.62 23.17
C ALA A 240 -29.15 13.52 22.41
N ASN A 241 -29.30 12.57 21.49
CA ASN A 241 -30.47 12.39 20.63
C ASN A 241 -30.88 10.90 20.59
N PRO A 242 -31.43 10.35 21.68
CA PRO A 242 -31.73 8.91 21.78
C PRO A 242 -32.71 8.40 20.71
N ASP A 243 -33.55 9.27 20.17
CA ASP A 243 -34.51 8.93 19.12
C ASP A 243 -33.87 8.82 17.71
N ALA A 244 -32.68 9.39 17.52
CA ALA A 244 -31.95 9.37 16.24
C ALA A 244 -31.35 8.00 15.90
N SER A 245 -31.35 7.05 16.85
CA SER A 245 -30.86 5.67 16.66
C SER A 245 -31.88 4.73 16.00
N SER A 246 -33.11 5.18 15.72
CA SER A 246 -34.25 4.30 15.41
C SER A 246 -34.58 4.09 13.93
N THR A 247 -33.81 4.61 12.97
CA THR A 247 -34.09 4.44 11.54
C THR A 247 -32.96 3.75 10.79
N CYS A 248 -32.80 2.46 11.05
CA CYS A 248 -32.30 1.52 10.05
C CYS A 248 -33.49 0.71 9.52
N GLY A 249 -34.05 1.17 8.41
CA GLY A 249 -34.79 0.35 7.44
C GLY A 249 -33.88 0.02 6.27
#